data_AF-A0A016UDG9-F1
#
_entry.id   AF-A0A016UDG9-F1
#
_cell.length_a   1.000
_cell.length_b   1.000
_cell.length_c   1.000
_cell.angle_alpha   90.00
_cell.angle_beta   90.00
_cell.angle_gamma   90.00
#
_symmetry.space_group_name_H-M   'P 1'
#
loop_
_entity.id
_entity.type
_entity.pdbx_description
1 polymer ?
#
loop_
_entity_poly.entity_id
_entity_poly.type
_entity_poly.pdbx_seq_one_letter_code
_entity_poly.pdbx_strand_id
1 'polypeptide(L)'
;MAALSIHDCSLLLDVCPNSSFEQEYIDDYIVGKINDERYALLAGLTLNGPWQGKDKWTPETQGYGKKLPKGKRMYQLAWDCNLEKEAKALLGSTCRDDEPTAPKGRTGVFSRCA
;
A
#
# COMPACT_ATOMS: atom_id res chain seq x y z
N MET A 1 -9.66 -35.95 -23.11
CA MET A 1 -8.23 -36.28 -22.93
C MET A 1 -7.70 -35.31 -21.89
N ALA A 2 -7.33 -35.82 -20.73
CA ALA A 2 -6.66 -35.07 -19.67
C ALA A 2 -5.15 -35.24 -19.85
N ALA A 3 -4.39 -34.16 -19.66
CA ALA A 3 -2.95 -34.23 -19.46
C ALA A 3 -2.62 -33.53 -18.14
N LEU A 4 -2.29 -34.33 -17.13
CA LEU A 4 -1.58 -33.92 -15.92
C LEU A 4 -0.08 -34.12 -16.21
N SER A 5 0.74 -33.08 -15.99
CA SER A 5 2.20 -33.21 -15.92
C SER A 5 2.68 -32.68 -14.57
N ILE A 6 3.64 -33.38 -13.99
CA ILE A 6 3.96 -33.45 -12.55
C ILE A 6 5.09 -32.47 -12.18
N HIS A 7 4.86 -31.68 -11.12
CA HIS A 7 5.73 -31.21 -10.00
C HIS A 7 7.27 -31.25 -10.23
N ASP A 8 8.09 -30.23 -9.95
CA ASP A 8 8.09 -29.28 -8.83
C ASP A 8 9.20 -28.22 -9.04
N CYS A 9 8.90 -26.92 -8.90
CA CYS A 9 9.69 -25.93 -8.16
C CYS A 9 8.99 -24.56 -8.27
N SER A 10 8.48 -24.09 -7.14
CA SER A 10 7.78 -22.81 -6.97
C SER A 10 6.37 -22.80 -7.54
N LEU A 11 5.43 -23.22 -6.71
CA LEU A 11 4.05 -22.73 -6.75
C LEU A 11 4.08 -21.19 -6.86
N LEU A 12 4.03 -20.68 -8.10
CA LEU A 12 3.38 -19.40 -8.38
C LEU A 12 1.92 -19.62 -8.00
N LEU A 13 1.63 -19.53 -6.71
CA LEU A 13 0.28 -19.28 -6.23
C LEU A 13 -0.10 -17.97 -6.89
N ASP A 14 -0.91 -18.03 -7.95
CA ASP A 14 -1.66 -16.88 -8.41
C ASP A 14 -2.36 -16.31 -7.16
N VAL A 15 -1.81 -15.23 -6.59
CA VAL A 15 -2.31 -14.65 -5.31
C VAL A 15 -3.79 -14.37 -5.43
N CYS A 16 -4.21 -13.96 -6.63
CA CYS A 16 -5.59 -13.84 -7.05
C CYS A 16 -5.78 -14.42 -8.45
N PRO A 17 -6.93 -15.07 -8.74
CA PRO A 17 -7.23 -15.55 -10.09
C PRO A 17 -7.14 -14.42 -11.12
N ASN A 18 -6.36 -14.61 -12.18
CA ASN A 18 -6.07 -13.60 -13.21
C ASN A 18 -5.43 -12.31 -12.67
N SER A 19 -4.66 -12.40 -11.58
CA SER A 19 -3.81 -11.28 -11.20
C SER A 19 -2.79 -11.00 -12.31
N SER A 20 -2.42 -9.73 -12.42
CA SER A 20 -1.34 -9.28 -13.30
C SER A 20 -0.04 -9.10 -12.50
N PHE A 21 -0.06 -9.43 -11.20
CA PHE A 21 1.04 -9.27 -10.28
C PHE A 21 1.50 -10.63 -9.77
N GLU A 22 2.81 -10.79 -9.68
CA GLU A 22 3.44 -11.94 -9.04
C GLU A 22 3.32 -11.80 -7.52
N GLN A 23 3.33 -12.94 -6.82
CA GLN A 23 3.21 -12.94 -5.36
C GLN A 23 4.32 -12.16 -4.66
N GLU A 24 5.56 -12.36 -5.10
CA GLU A 24 6.73 -11.64 -4.56
C GLU A 24 6.56 -10.12 -4.72
N TYR A 25 6.02 -9.66 -5.86
CA TYR A 25 5.77 -8.24 -6.07
C TYR A 25 4.73 -7.68 -5.09
N ILE A 26 3.64 -8.41 -4.84
CA ILE A 26 2.61 -8.03 -3.88
C ILE A 26 3.20 -7.98 -2.46
N ASP A 27 3.91 -9.04 -2.07
CA ASP A 27 4.40 -9.22 -0.71
C ASP A 27 5.51 -8.22 -0.38
N ASP A 28 6.45 -7.96 -1.29
CA ASP A 28 7.59 -7.07 -1.01
C ASP A 28 7.27 -5.60 -1.28
N TYR A 29 6.66 -5.30 -2.43
CA TYR A 29 6.56 -3.92 -2.91
C TYR A 29 5.23 -3.23 -2.59
N ILE A 30 4.17 -4.00 -2.33
CA ILE A 30 2.85 -3.43 -2.01
C ILE A 30 2.51 -3.63 -0.54
N VAL A 31 2.16 -4.84 -0.13
CA VAL A 31 1.67 -5.13 1.23
C VAL A 31 2.79 -5.02 2.25
N GLY A 32 3.99 -5.54 1.93
CA GLY A 32 5.18 -5.44 2.79
C GLY A 32 5.55 -3.99 3.05
N LYS A 33 5.77 -3.20 2.00
CA LYS A 33 6.04 -1.77 2.12
C LYS A 33 5.00 -1.01 2.94
N ILE A 34 3.70 -1.24 2.72
CA ILE A 34 2.65 -0.59 3.51
C ILE A 34 2.73 -1.01 4.98
N ASN A 35 2.98 -2.30 5.26
CA ASN A 35 3.10 -2.80 6.61
C ASN A 35 4.36 -2.28 7.32
N ASP A 36 5.47 -2.08 6.62
CA ASP A 36 6.68 -1.46 7.17
C ASP A 36 6.42 -0.01 7.61
N GLU A 37 5.73 0.77 6.77
CA GLU A 37 5.32 2.14 7.13
C GLU A 37 4.35 2.15 8.32
N ARG A 38 3.41 1.19 8.36
CA ARG A 38 2.48 1.02 9.49
C ARG A 38 3.22 0.63 10.77
N TYR A 39 4.27 -0.18 10.68
CA TYR A 39 5.13 -0.51 11.80
C TYR A 39 5.91 0.72 12.29
N ALA A 40 6.46 1.53 11.39
CA ALA A 40 7.14 2.78 11.74
C ALA A 40 6.20 3.75 12.47
N LEU A 41 4.93 3.84 12.04
CA LEU A 41 3.89 4.61 12.74
C LEU A 41 3.58 4.02 14.12
N LEU A 42 3.41 2.71 14.23
CA LEU A 42 3.18 2.02 15.51
C LEU A 42 4.31 2.31 16.51
N ALA A 43 5.55 2.24 16.05
CA ALA A 43 6.75 2.49 16.84
C ALA A 43 7.00 3.98 17.13
N GLY A 44 6.26 4.91 16.51
CA GLY A 44 6.45 6.35 16.64
C GLY A 44 7.77 6.82 16.02
N LEU A 45 8.16 6.23 14.89
CA LEU A 45 9.40 6.54 14.17
C LEU A 45 9.17 7.51 13.00
N THR A 46 7.96 7.54 12.45
CA THR A 46 7.58 8.39 11.31
C THR A 46 7.58 9.87 11.68
N LEU A 47 8.15 10.72 10.82
CA LEU A 47 8.09 12.17 10.96
C LEU A 47 6.73 12.71 10.50
N ASN A 48 6.22 13.70 11.20
CA ASN A 48 5.05 14.46 10.77
C ASN A 48 5.48 15.50 9.74
N GLY A 49 5.39 15.18 8.45
CA GLY A 49 5.77 16.10 7.37
C GLY A 49 7.27 16.44 7.32
N PRO A 50 7.67 17.31 6.37
CA PRO A 50 9.07 17.70 6.21
C PRO A 50 9.56 18.48 7.44
N TRP A 51 10.84 18.32 7.80
CA TRP A 51 11.44 19.22 8.78
C TRP A 51 11.47 20.64 8.20
N GLN A 52 10.75 21.53 8.86
CA GLN A 52 10.84 22.97 8.63
C GLN A 52 11.54 23.53 9.87
N GLY A 53 12.57 24.36 9.65
CA GLY A 53 13.28 25.02 10.75
C GLY A 53 12.30 25.66 11.74
N LYS A 54 12.66 25.70 13.03
CA LYS A 54 11.77 26.18 14.10
C LYS A 54 11.26 27.61 13.85
N ASP A 55 12.02 28.41 13.10
CA ASP A 55 11.72 29.76 12.65
C ASP A 55 10.55 29.85 11.65
N LYS A 56 10.14 28.73 11.04
CA LYS A 56 9.09 28.67 10.02
C LYS A 56 7.78 28.04 10.51
N TRP A 57 7.67 27.74 11.80
CA TRP A 57 6.45 27.12 12.35
C TRP A 57 5.30 28.11 12.41
N THR A 58 4.16 27.73 11.84
CA THR A 58 2.85 28.36 12.04
C THR A 58 2.05 27.52 13.06
N PRO A 59 0.90 28.00 13.56
CA PRO A 59 0.01 27.16 14.37
C PRO A 59 -0.34 25.81 13.71
N GLU A 60 -0.43 25.79 12.37
CA GLU A 60 -0.75 24.60 11.59
C GLU A 60 0.46 23.66 11.40
N THR A 61 1.69 24.19 11.39
CA THR A 61 2.92 23.41 11.10
C THR A 61 3.82 23.19 12.31
N GLN A 62 3.40 23.58 13.52
CA GLN A 62 4.19 23.41 14.76
C GLN A 62 4.57 21.95 15.08
N GLY A 63 3.86 20.99 14.49
CA GLY A 63 4.15 19.56 14.57
C GLY A 63 5.20 19.07 13.57
N TYR A 64 5.62 19.88 12.61
CA TYR A 64 6.42 19.42 11.48
C TYR A 64 7.84 19.02 11.87
N GLY A 65 8.34 17.94 11.27
CA GLY A 65 9.66 17.39 11.58
C GLY A 65 9.79 16.75 12.97
N LYS A 66 8.71 16.70 13.76
CA LYS A 66 8.64 15.88 14.98
C LYS A 66 8.15 14.49 14.62
N LYS A 67 8.57 13.49 15.40
CA LYS A 67 8.02 12.14 15.27
C LYS A 67 6.54 12.12 15.67
N LEU A 68 5.74 11.43 14.88
CA LEU A 68 4.36 11.10 15.24
C LEU A 68 4.35 10.27 16.54
N PRO A 69 3.32 10.42 17.38
CA PRO A 69 3.20 9.63 18.59
C PRO A 69 3.08 8.13 18.25
N LYS A 70 3.49 7.28 19.19
CA LYS A 70 3.33 5.83 19.06
C LYS A 70 1.85 5.47 18.91
N GLY A 71 1.57 4.57 17.97
CA GLY A 71 0.24 3.99 17.82
C GLY A 71 -0.13 3.13 19.03
N LYS A 72 -1.41 3.13 19.42
CA LYS A 72 -1.92 2.22 20.47
C LYS A 72 -2.06 0.78 19.95
N ARG A 73 -2.50 0.64 18.70
CA ARG A 73 -2.69 -0.64 18.02
C ARG A 73 -2.67 -0.40 16.51
N MET A 74 -1.92 -1.22 15.79
CA MET A 74 -1.88 -1.21 14.33
C MET A 74 -1.89 -2.67 13.86
N TYR A 75 -2.85 -3.05 13.04
CA TYR A 75 -2.95 -4.40 12.50
C TYR A 75 -2.17 -4.50 11.19
N GLN A 76 -1.51 -5.64 11.00
CA GLN A 76 -0.90 -6.01 9.74
C GLN A 76 -1.98 -6.17 8.68
N LEU A 77 -1.73 -5.62 7.50
CA LEU A 77 -2.59 -5.79 6.33
C LEU A 77 -2.21 -7.04 5.57
N ALA A 78 -3.19 -7.65 4.91
CA ALA A 78 -3.03 -8.74 3.98
C ALA A 78 -3.62 -8.35 2.63
N TRP A 79 -3.17 -9.01 1.57
CA TRP A 79 -3.76 -8.84 0.24
C TRP A 79 -5.18 -9.39 0.19
N ASP A 80 -6.07 -8.69 -0.53
CA ASP A 80 -7.45 -9.12 -0.76
C ASP A 80 -7.77 -8.99 -2.26
N CYS A 81 -8.17 -10.11 -2.87
CA CYS A 81 -8.43 -10.20 -4.30
C CYS A 81 -9.65 -9.41 -4.77
N ASN A 82 -10.65 -9.20 -3.91
CA ASN A 82 -11.78 -8.35 -4.25
C ASN A 82 -11.35 -6.89 -4.26
N LEU A 83 -10.49 -6.48 -3.33
CA LEU A 83 -9.91 -5.13 -3.34
C LEU A 83 -9.01 -4.91 -4.57
N GLU A 84 -8.20 -5.89 -4.98
CA GLU A 84 -7.42 -5.80 -6.21
C GLU A 84 -8.34 -5.62 -7.44
N LYS A 85 -9.38 -6.45 -7.56
CA LYS A 85 -10.34 -6.39 -8.67
C LYS A 85 -11.05 -5.03 -8.74
N GLU A 86 -11.47 -4.51 -7.59
CA GLU A 86 -12.11 -3.19 -7.52
C GLU A 86 -11.13 -2.06 -7.85
N ALA A 87 -9.88 -2.13 -7.38
CA ALA A 87 -8.86 -1.15 -7.71
C ALA A 87 -8.56 -1.12 -9.22
N LYS A 88 -8.43 -2.29 -9.85
CA LYS A 88 -8.27 -2.42 -11.31
C LYS A 88 -9.48 -1.84 -12.07
N ALA A 89 -10.70 -2.13 -11.60
CA ALA A 89 -11.91 -1.59 -12.22
C ALA A 89 -11.99 -0.06 -12.14
N LEU A 90 -11.48 0.55 -11.06
CA LEU A 90 -11.43 2.01 -10.89
C LEU A 90 -10.41 2.69 -11.81
N LEU A 91 -9.28 2.04 -12.09
CA LEU A 91 -8.30 2.53 -13.07
C LEU A 91 -8.79 2.38 -14.51
N GLY A 92 -9.66 1.38 -14.76
CA GLY A 92 -10.19 1.09 -16.09
C GLY A 92 -9.14 0.44 -17.00
N SER A 93 -9.25 0.66 -18.30
CA SER A 93 -8.35 0.07 -19.31
C SER A 93 -7.11 0.93 -19.63
N THR A 94 -6.93 2.06 -18.94
CA THR A 94 -5.88 3.05 -19.26
C THR A 94 -4.97 3.27 -18.06
N CYS A 95 -3.68 3.40 -18.30
CA CYS A 95 -2.76 3.98 -17.32
C CYS A 95 -3.09 5.46 -17.19
N ARG A 96 -3.43 5.90 -15.97
CA ARG A 96 -3.89 7.25 -15.67
C ARG A 96 -3.00 7.87 -14.60
N ASP A 97 -2.69 9.15 -14.77
CA ASP A 97 -1.95 9.95 -13.77
C ASP A 97 -2.89 10.64 -12.77
N ASP A 98 -4.18 10.70 -13.09
CA ASP A 98 -5.21 11.20 -12.17
C ASP A 98 -5.60 10.13 -11.16
N GLU A 99 -5.63 10.54 -9.89
CA GLU A 99 -6.06 9.70 -8.79
C GLU A 99 -7.54 9.33 -8.97
N PRO A 100 -7.89 8.03 -9.00
CA PRO A 100 -9.28 7.61 -9.10
C PRO A 100 -10.04 7.95 -7.82
N THR A 101 -11.29 8.37 -7.96
CA THR A 101 -12.17 8.63 -6.81
C THR A 101 -12.39 7.34 -6.01
N ALA A 102 -11.95 7.33 -4.76
CA ALA A 102 -12.17 6.20 -3.86
C ALA A 102 -13.69 5.94 -3.64
N PRO A 103 -14.14 4.67 -3.62
CA PRO A 103 -15.52 4.34 -3.31
C PRO A 103 -15.95 4.85 -1.93
N LYS A 104 -17.23 5.15 -1.76
CA LYS A 104 -17.77 5.64 -0.48
C LYS A 104 -17.44 4.68 0.67
N GLY A 105 -16.88 5.22 1.75
CA GLY A 105 -16.48 4.44 2.93
C GLY A 105 -15.12 3.74 2.78
N ARG A 106 -14.38 4.00 1.68
CA ARG A 106 -13.02 3.52 1.49
C ARG A 106 -12.04 4.68 1.45
N THR A 107 -10.80 4.39 1.84
CA THR A 107 -9.66 5.28 1.64
C THR A 107 -8.92 4.81 0.41
N GLY A 108 -8.68 5.72 -0.54
CA GLY A 108 -7.83 5.46 -1.70
C GLY A 108 -6.36 5.65 -1.33
N VAL A 109 -5.50 4.81 -1.90
CA VAL A 109 -4.06 5.04 -1.93
C VAL A 109 -3.64 5.05 -3.38
N PHE A 110 -3.24 6.21 -3.88
CA PHE A 110 -2.74 6.38 -5.24
C PHE A 110 -1.35 7.01 -5.18
N SER A 111 -0.42 6.42 -5.91
CA SER A 111 0.93 6.95 -6.04
C SER A 111 1.24 7.08 -7.51
N ARG A 112 1.78 8.23 -7.90
CA ARG A 112 2.26 8.45 -9.27
C ARG A 112 3.58 7.72 -9.42
N CYS A 113 3.83 7.17 -10.60
CA CYS A 113 5.17 6.74 -10.98
C CYS A 113 6.09 7.98 -10.92
N ALA A 114 7.17 7.89 -10.14
CA ALA A 114 8.18 8.93 -10.01
C ALA A 114 9.22 8.81 -11.13
#